data_AF-A0A4R6PTP8-F1
#
_entry.id   AF-A0A4R6PTP8-F1
#
_cell.length_a   1.000
_cell.length_b   1.000
_cell.length_c   1.000
_cell.angle_alpha   90.00
_cell.angle_beta   90.00
_cell.angle_gamma   90.00
#
_symmetry.space_group_name_H-M   'P 1'
#
loop_
_entity.id
_entity.type
_entity.pdbx_description
1 polymer ?
#
loop_
_entity_poly.entity_id
_entity_poly.type
_entity_poly.pdbx_seq_one_letter_code
_entity_poly.pdbx_strand_id
1 'polypeptide(L)'
;MVNRRGRPRRAEFTPRPSVAERLVAADDLLNGSVSDAGGVWSRAVAWILRLALEQAVDELWAQIAPELMRCPMRAQLLALRVYAGPETAGQVGALWAALSRAAHHLDYEMAPSVTDLRRWRDQTTELWRALELVPLTHQTFG
;
A
#
# COMPACT_ATOMS: atom_id res chain seq x y z
N MET A 1 33.07 42.30 -9.64
CA MET A 1 32.88 41.40 -8.48
C MET A 1 31.79 40.39 -8.83
N VAL A 2 32.03 39.11 -8.50
CA VAL A 2 31.38 37.91 -9.05
C VAL A 2 29.90 37.76 -8.64
N ASN A 3 29.09 37.36 -9.62
CA ASN A 3 27.67 37.06 -9.56
C ASN A 3 27.41 35.74 -8.79
N ARG A 4 26.85 35.80 -7.58
CA ARG A 4 26.38 34.61 -6.83
C ARG A 4 25.01 34.18 -7.36
N ARG A 5 24.94 33.62 -8.57
CA ARG A 5 23.78 32.80 -8.95
C ARG A 5 23.96 31.42 -8.34
N GLY A 6 23.44 31.23 -7.14
CA GLY A 6 23.26 29.89 -6.58
C GLY A 6 22.37 29.10 -7.53
N ARG A 7 22.98 28.15 -8.25
CA ARG A 7 22.26 27.18 -9.08
C ARG A 7 21.30 26.44 -8.15
N PRO A 8 19.98 26.36 -8.43
CA PRO A 8 19.08 25.61 -7.58
C PRO A 8 19.58 24.17 -7.50
N ARG A 9 19.72 23.64 -6.28
CA ARG A 9 20.03 22.23 -6.01
C ARG A 9 18.97 21.42 -6.76
N ARG A 10 19.40 20.66 -7.77
CA ARG A 10 18.52 19.75 -8.53
C ARG A 10 17.83 18.89 -7.48
N ALA A 11 16.50 18.98 -7.36
CA ALA A 11 15.76 18.20 -6.39
C ALA A 11 16.17 16.74 -6.57
N GLU A 12 16.78 16.15 -5.54
CA GLU A 12 17.13 14.74 -5.54
C GLU A 12 15.81 13.99 -5.76
N PHE A 13 15.73 13.21 -6.84
CA PHE A 13 14.59 12.35 -7.08
C PHE A 13 14.61 11.29 -5.97
N THR A 14 13.85 11.50 -4.90
CA THR A 14 13.57 10.44 -3.94
C THR A 14 12.66 9.45 -4.64
N PRO A 15 13.13 8.22 -4.93
CA PRO A 15 12.28 7.22 -5.55
C PRO A 15 11.05 6.99 -4.68
N ARG A 16 9.92 6.68 -5.33
CA ARG A 16 8.71 6.25 -4.62
C ARG A 16 9.11 5.05 -3.73
N PRO A 17 8.76 5.04 -2.44
CA PRO A 17 9.05 3.90 -1.58
C PRO A 17 8.48 2.61 -2.18
N SER A 18 9.16 1.50 -1.95
CA SER A 18 8.70 0.15 -2.23
C SER A 18 7.57 -0.28 -1.27
N VAL A 19 6.93 -1.41 -1.58
CA VAL A 19 5.99 -2.05 -0.63
C VAL A 19 6.72 -2.41 0.67
N ALA A 20 7.92 -3.00 0.58
CA ALA A 20 8.74 -3.36 1.73
C ALA A 20 9.07 -2.16 2.64
N GLU A 21 9.52 -1.04 2.07
CA GLU A 21 9.83 0.18 2.84
C GLU A 21 8.59 0.75 3.54
N ARG A 22 7.41 0.65 2.93
CA ARG A 22 6.16 1.04 3.61
C ARG A 22 5.79 0.11 4.75
N LEU A 23 6.01 -1.19 4.61
CA LEU A 23 5.77 -2.14 5.69
C LEU A 23 6.73 -1.87 6.88
N VAL A 24 7.99 -1.57 6.60
CA VAL A 24 8.96 -1.15 7.63
C VAL A 24 8.49 0.13 8.34
N ALA A 25 8.06 1.15 7.58
CA ALA A 25 7.55 2.39 8.17
C ALA A 25 6.29 2.17 9.04
N ALA A 26 5.42 1.24 8.65
CA ALA A 26 4.27 0.85 9.47
C ALA A 26 4.71 0.13 10.76
N ASP A 27 5.70 -0.75 10.67
CA ASP A 27 6.26 -1.47 11.83
C ASP A 27 6.92 -0.51 12.83
N ASP A 28 7.64 0.51 12.34
CA ASP A 28 8.24 1.55 13.15
C ASP A 28 7.19 2.29 13.99
N LEU A 29 6.10 2.72 13.36
CA LEU A 29 4.97 3.35 14.05
C LEU A 29 4.32 2.40 15.05
N LEU A 30 4.12 1.13 14.70
CA LEU A 30 3.52 0.12 15.57
C LEU A 30 4.38 -0.24 16.79
N ASN A 31 5.69 -0.10 16.67
CA ASN A 31 6.65 -0.37 17.74
C ASN A 31 6.94 0.88 18.58
N GLY A 32 6.33 2.03 18.26
CA GLY A 32 6.51 3.28 18.98
C GLY A 32 7.88 3.92 18.78
N SER A 33 8.60 3.59 17.70
CA SER A 33 9.89 4.22 17.38
C SER A 33 9.73 5.67 16.92
N VAL A 34 8.50 6.09 16.61
CA VAL A 34 8.14 7.48 16.28
C VAL A 34 7.35 8.08 17.44
N SER A 35 8.05 8.82 18.32
CA SER A 35 7.50 9.35 19.56
C SER A 35 6.56 10.56 19.41
N ASP A 36 6.53 11.21 18.24
CA ASP A 36 5.90 12.53 18.04
C ASP A 36 4.55 12.47 17.28
N ALA A 37 4.05 11.27 16.96
CA ALA A 37 2.87 11.11 16.11
C ALA A 37 1.51 11.26 16.85
N GLY A 38 1.50 11.59 18.15
CA GLY A 38 0.29 11.90 18.91
C GLY A 38 -0.85 10.88 18.75
N GLY A 39 -2.11 11.30 18.75
CA GLY A 39 -3.26 10.40 18.52
C GLY A 39 -3.49 9.98 17.05
N VAL A 40 -2.67 10.46 16.11
CA VAL A 40 -2.89 10.27 14.65
C VAL A 40 -2.08 9.12 14.04
N TRP A 41 -1.12 8.55 14.79
CA TRP A 41 -0.24 7.48 14.31
C TRP A 41 -1.02 6.26 13.82
N SER A 42 -2.12 5.91 14.47
CA SER A 42 -2.95 4.72 14.13
C SER A 42 -3.58 4.85 12.75
N ARG A 43 -4.05 6.06 12.41
CA ARG A 43 -4.57 6.39 11.07
C ARG A 43 -3.47 6.49 10.04
N ALA A 44 -2.30 7.00 10.42
CA ALA A 44 -1.12 7.01 9.56
C ALA A 44 -0.69 5.58 9.17
N VAL A 45 -0.67 4.64 10.12
CA VAL A 45 -0.42 3.22 9.84
C VAL A 45 -1.45 2.67 8.86
N ALA A 46 -2.75 2.91 9.09
CA ALA A 46 -3.80 2.46 8.16
C ALA A 46 -3.61 3.03 6.74
N TRP A 47 -3.22 4.30 6.62
CA TRP A 47 -2.95 4.93 5.34
C TRP A 47 -1.70 4.34 4.64
N ILE A 48 -0.61 4.11 5.37
CA ILE A 48 0.61 3.50 4.84
C ILE A 48 0.33 2.08 4.32
N LEU A 49 -0.40 1.26 5.09
CA LEU A 49 -0.79 -0.08 4.69
C LEU A 49 -1.68 -0.06 3.44
N ARG A 50 -2.59 0.93 3.33
CA ARG A 50 -3.42 1.10 2.12
C ARG A 50 -2.56 1.38 0.89
N LEU A 51 -1.57 2.27 1.02
CA LEU A 51 -0.65 2.59 -0.08
C LEU A 51 0.24 1.39 -0.46
N ALA A 52 0.66 0.60 0.52
CA ALA A 52 1.41 -0.63 0.28
C ALA A 52 0.57 -1.65 -0.49
N LEU A 53 -0.69 -1.85 -0.11
CA LEU A 53 -1.62 -2.74 -0.81
C LEU A 53 -1.94 -2.28 -2.23
N GLU A 54 -2.21 -0.98 -2.43
CA GLU A 54 -2.44 -0.40 -3.76
C GLU A 54 -1.21 -0.59 -4.66
N GLN A 55 -0.01 -0.37 -4.11
CA GLN A 55 1.22 -0.59 -4.86
C GLN A 55 1.46 -2.04 -5.23
N ALA A 56 1.18 -3.00 -4.35
CA ALA A 56 1.30 -4.42 -4.67
C ALA A 56 0.38 -4.82 -5.84
N VAL A 57 -0.81 -4.22 -5.94
CA VAL A 57 -1.71 -4.40 -7.08
C VAL A 57 -1.16 -3.73 -8.34
N ASP A 58 -0.62 -2.53 -8.25
CA ASP A 58 0.05 -1.86 -9.37
C ASP A 58 1.25 -2.66 -9.89
N GLU A 59 2.06 -3.25 -9.00
CA GLU A 59 3.23 -4.09 -9.33
C GLU A 59 2.82 -5.40 -10.02
N LEU A 60 1.68 -5.98 -9.65
CA LEU A 60 1.08 -7.10 -10.38
C LEU A 60 0.71 -6.66 -11.81
N TRP A 61 -0.05 -5.58 -11.96
CA TRP A 61 -0.50 -5.12 -13.27
C TRP A 61 0.64 -4.72 -14.19
N ALA A 62 1.69 -4.10 -13.65
CA ALA A 62 2.89 -3.79 -14.43
C ALA A 62 3.51 -5.02 -15.10
N GLN A 63 3.35 -6.21 -14.52
CA GLN A 63 3.90 -7.46 -15.05
C GLN A 63 2.99 -8.15 -16.07
N ILE A 64 1.67 -8.14 -15.84
CA ILE A 64 0.74 -8.99 -16.62
C ILE A 64 -0.36 -8.26 -17.39
N ALA A 65 -0.71 -7.04 -17.01
CA ALA A 65 -1.78 -6.25 -17.66
C ALA A 65 -1.61 -4.74 -17.40
N PRO A 66 -0.58 -4.08 -17.95
CA PRO A 66 -0.22 -2.70 -17.60
C PRO A 66 -1.33 -1.66 -17.87
N GLU A 67 -2.25 -1.95 -18.78
CA GLU A 67 -3.41 -1.13 -19.09
C GLU A 67 -4.36 -0.96 -17.88
N LEU A 68 -4.44 -1.94 -16.98
CA LEU A 68 -5.30 -1.89 -15.80
C LEU A 68 -4.82 -0.86 -14.77
N MET A 69 -3.54 -0.50 -14.77
CA MET A 69 -3.00 0.55 -13.89
C MET A 69 -3.64 1.93 -14.15
N ARG A 70 -4.22 2.14 -15.34
CA ARG A 70 -4.94 3.39 -15.69
C ARG A 70 -6.38 3.40 -15.17
N CYS A 71 -6.90 2.26 -14.74
CA CYS A 71 -8.25 2.16 -14.22
C CYS A 71 -8.31 2.64 -12.76
N PRO A 72 -9.46 3.15 -12.30
CA PRO A 72 -9.68 3.43 -10.89
C PRO A 72 -9.45 2.19 -10.03
N MET A 73 -8.91 2.34 -8.82
CA MET A 73 -8.56 1.22 -7.93
C MET A 73 -9.71 0.22 -7.76
N ARG A 74 -10.95 0.68 -7.63
CA ARG A 74 -12.12 -0.22 -7.53
C ARG A 74 -12.31 -1.13 -8.75
N ALA A 75 -12.04 -0.64 -9.95
CA ALA A 75 -12.11 -1.44 -11.17
C ALA A 75 -10.96 -2.46 -11.25
N GLN A 76 -9.76 -2.08 -10.82
CA GLN A 76 -8.64 -3.00 -10.68
C GLN A 76 -8.94 -4.15 -9.72
N LEU A 77 -9.56 -3.83 -8.56
CA LEU A 77 -9.98 -4.85 -7.58
C LEU A 77 -11.02 -5.84 -8.14
N LEU A 78 -11.90 -5.41 -9.03
CA LEU A 78 -12.83 -6.31 -9.72
C LEU A 78 -12.10 -7.24 -10.69
N ALA A 79 -11.12 -6.72 -11.43
CA ALA A 79 -10.31 -7.49 -12.36
C ALA A 79 -9.47 -8.57 -11.65
N LEU A 80 -8.98 -8.31 -10.42
CA LEU A 80 -8.21 -9.29 -9.63
C LEU A 80 -8.87 -10.66 -9.53
N ARG A 81 -10.21 -10.74 -9.53
CA ARG A 81 -10.92 -12.01 -9.46
C ARG A 81 -10.55 -12.97 -10.59
N VAL A 82 -10.29 -12.43 -11.79
CA VAL A 82 -9.91 -13.21 -12.97
C VAL A 82 -8.45 -13.62 -12.93
N TYR A 83 -7.57 -12.77 -12.41
CA TYR A 83 -6.12 -12.98 -12.46
C TYR A 83 -5.56 -13.71 -11.23
N ALA A 84 -6.01 -13.35 -10.02
CA ALA A 84 -5.52 -13.87 -8.73
C ALA A 84 -6.49 -14.88 -8.08
N GLY A 85 -7.63 -15.15 -8.72
CA GLY A 85 -8.69 -16.00 -8.19
C GLY A 85 -9.63 -15.27 -7.20
N PRO A 86 -10.82 -15.83 -6.94
CA PRO A 86 -11.86 -15.18 -6.16
C PRO A 86 -11.52 -15.00 -4.68
N GLU A 87 -10.72 -15.90 -4.11
CA GLU A 87 -10.33 -15.85 -2.70
C GLU A 87 -9.38 -14.66 -2.45
N THR A 88 -8.22 -14.63 -3.12
CA THR A 88 -7.24 -13.54 -3.03
C THR A 88 -7.87 -12.20 -3.36
N ALA A 89 -8.65 -12.12 -4.45
CA ALA A 89 -9.33 -10.88 -4.82
C ALA A 89 -10.32 -10.39 -3.75
N GLY A 90 -11.07 -11.32 -3.13
CA GLY A 90 -11.98 -11.00 -2.04
C GLY A 90 -11.24 -10.46 -0.81
N GLN A 91 -10.12 -11.09 -0.44
CA GLN A 91 -9.30 -10.65 0.69
C GLN A 91 -8.66 -9.28 0.45
N VAL A 92 -8.10 -9.02 -0.74
CA VAL A 92 -7.57 -7.69 -1.12
C VAL A 92 -8.67 -6.65 -1.08
N GLY A 93 -9.84 -6.92 -1.67
CA GLY A 93 -10.97 -5.98 -1.66
C GLY A 93 -11.47 -5.67 -0.25
N ALA A 94 -11.58 -6.68 0.62
CA ALA A 94 -11.99 -6.51 2.01
C ALA A 94 -10.98 -5.67 2.81
N LEU A 95 -9.68 -5.97 2.68
CA LEU A 95 -8.63 -5.23 3.36
C LEU A 95 -8.54 -3.78 2.86
N TRP A 96 -8.59 -3.56 1.54
CA TRP A 96 -8.59 -2.21 0.96
C TRP A 96 -9.76 -1.37 1.48
N ALA A 97 -10.95 -1.96 1.59
CA ALA A 97 -12.12 -1.25 2.12
C ALA A 97 -11.97 -0.93 3.62
N ALA A 98 -11.44 -1.86 4.41
CA ALA A 98 -11.18 -1.65 5.84
C ALA A 98 -10.15 -0.52 6.07
N LEU A 99 -9.02 -0.58 5.38
CA LEU A 99 -7.95 0.43 5.47
C LEU A 99 -8.41 1.79 4.96
N SER A 100 -9.20 1.82 3.88
CA SER A 100 -9.77 3.08 3.37
C SER A 100 -10.64 3.75 4.41
N ARG A 101 -11.55 3.01 5.08
CA ARG A 101 -12.38 3.57 6.16
C ARG A 101 -11.53 4.05 7.33
N ALA A 102 -10.61 3.21 7.81
CA ALA A 102 -9.77 3.53 8.97
C ALA A 102 -8.85 4.75 8.75
N ALA A 103 -8.42 4.99 7.50
CA ALA A 103 -7.61 6.16 7.14
C ALA A 103 -8.42 7.46 7.06
N HIS A 104 -9.76 7.42 6.92
CA HIS A 104 -10.59 8.62 6.92
C HIS A 104 -10.84 9.11 8.36
N HIS A 105 -10.75 10.43 8.55
CA HIS A 105 -11.17 11.10 9.78
C HIS A 105 -12.69 11.31 9.72
N LEU A 106 -13.45 10.41 10.35
CA LEU A 106 -14.80 10.71 10.79
C LEU A 106 -14.71 11.04 12.28
N ASP A 107 -15.14 12.24 12.67
CA ASP A 107 -14.95 12.82 14.02
C ASP A 107 -15.52 11.96 15.17
N TYR A 108 -16.34 10.96 14.85
CA TYR A 108 -16.98 10.06 15.80
C TYR A 108 -16.52 8.59 15.70
N GLU A 109 -15.63 8.26 14.77
CA GLU A 109 -15.18 6.89 14.56
C GLU A 109 -13.91 6.61 15.40
N MET A 110 -14.02 5.62 16.28
CA MET A 110 -12.91 5.17 17.13
C MET A 110 -11.69 4.89 16.26
N ALA A 111 -10.52 5.36 16.71
CA ALA A 111 -9.27 5.03 16.05
C ALA A 111 -9.07 3.50 16.00
N PRO A 112 -8.48 2.95 14.92
CA PRO A 112 -8.21 1.52 14.85
C PRO A 112 -7.31 1.08 16.00
N SER A 113 -7.63 -0.08 16.59
CA SER A 113 -6.84 -0.62 17.71
C SER A 113 -5.47 -1.10 17.24
N VAL A 114 -4.48 -1.14 18.14
CA VAL A 114 -3.15 -1.71 17.84
C VAL A 114 -3.27 -3.15 17.32
N THR A 115 -4.19 -3.94 17.88
CA THR A 115 -4.46 -5.31 17.45
C THR A 115 -4.95 -5.38 16.01
N ASP A 116 -5.89 -4.51 15.63
CA ASP A 116 -6.40 -4.44 14.26
C ASP A 116 -5.29 -4.02 13.29
N LEU A 117 -4.47 -3.04 13.66
CA LEU A 117 -3.38 -2.57 12.83
C LEU A 117 -2.32 -3.65 12.61
N ARG A 118 -1.94 -4.41 13.65
CA ARG A 118 -1.00 -5.54 13.51
C ARG A 118 -1.58 -6.62 12.60
N ARG A 119 -2.86 -6.95 12.78
CA ARG A 119 -3.56 -7.90 11.90
C ARG A 119 -3.58 -7.43 10.44
N TRP A 120 -3.92 -6.17 10.18
CA TRP A 120 -3.91 -5.63 8.82
C TRP A 120 -2.52 -5.56 8.21
N ARG A 121 -1.50 -5.27 9.01
CA ARG A 121 -0.09 -5.31 8.57
C ARG A 121 0.30 -6.71 8.10
N ASP A 122 -0.01 -7.73 8.89
CA ASP A 122 0.30 -9.12 8.54
C ASP A 122 -0.48 -9.54 7.29
N GLN A 123 -1.78 -9.23 7.23
CA GLN A 123 -2.60 -9.49 6.05
C GLN A 123 -2.09 -8.76 4.80
N THR A 124 -1.58 -7.54 4.93
CA THR A 124 -0.96 -6.80 3.80
C THR A 124 0.29 -7.52 3.31
N THR A 125 1.11 -8.05 4.22
CA THR A 125 2.33 -8.81 3.88
C THR A 125 1.98 -10.12 3.17
N GLU A 126 0.99 -10.86 3.68
CA GLU A 126 0.52 -12.11 3.09
C GLU A 126 -0.04 -11.88 1.68
N LEU A 127 -0.89 -10.87 1.51
CA LEU A 127 -1.48 -10.55 0.21
C LEU A 127 -0.47 -10.03 -0.79
N TRP A 128 0.51 -9.22 -0.36
CA TRP A 128 1.59 -8.79 -1.24
C TRP A 128 2.35 -10.00 -1.81
N ARG A 129 2.75 -10.95 -0.96
CA ARG A 129 3.40 -12.19 -1.41
C ARG A 129 2.49 -13.03 -2.31
N ALA A 130 1.22 -13.13 -1.99
CA ALA A 130 0.26 -13.87 -2.82
C ALA A 130 0.16 -13.26 -4.23
N LEU A 131 0.15 -11.93 -4.33
CA LEU A 131 0.11 -11.21 -5.62
C LEU A 131 1.43 -11.36 -6.40
N GLU A 132 2.59 -11.38 -5.73
CA GLU A 132 3.89 -11.65 -6.38
C GLU A 132 3.97 -13.04 -7.03
N LEU A 133 3.20 -14.00 -6.54
CA LEU A 133 3.14 -15.36 -7.11
C LEU A 133 2.21 -15.47 -8.32
N VAL A 134 1.29 -14.51 -8.52
CA VAL A 134 0.32 -14.56 -9.63
C VAL A 134 1.02 -14.59 -11.01
N PRO A 135 1.99 -13.72 -11.33
CA PRO A 135 2.65 -13.78 -12.64
C PRO A 135 3.29 -15.14 -12.96
N LEU A 136 3.76 -15.87 -11.94
CA LEU A 136 4.36 -17.19 -12.09
C LEU A 136 3.35 -18.25 -12.52
N THR A 137 2.10 -18.12 -12.07
CA THR A 137 1.03 -19.06 -12.48
C THR A 137 0.53 -18.76 -13.90
N HIS A 138 0.58 -17.51 -14.34
CA HIS A 138 0.21 -17.08 -15.69
C HIS A 138 1.26 -17.42 -16.76
N GLN A 139 2.54 -17.61 -16.39
CA GLN A 139 3.62 -17.98 -17.34
C GLN A 139 3.61 -19.45 -17.79
N THR A 140 2.84 -20.32 -17.15
CA THR A 140 2.87 -21.78 -17.42
C THR A 140 2.20 -22.19 -18.74
N PHE A 141 1.59 -21.25 -19.49
CA PHE A 141 0.94 -21.51 -20.77
C PHE A 141 1.44 -20.54 -21.86
N GLY A 142 2.70 -20.73 -22.28
CA GLY A 142 3.31 -20.07 -23.42
C GLY A 142 4.09 -21.07 -24.27
#